data_AF-A0A960EK42-F1
#
_entry.id   AF-A0A960EK42-F1
#
_cell.length_a   1.000
_cell.length_b   1.000
_cell.length_c   1.000
_cell.angle_alpha   90.00
_cell.angle_beta   90.00
_cell.angle_gamma   90.00
#
_symmetry.space_group_name_H-M   'P 1'
#
loop_
_entity.id
_entity.type
_entity.pdbx_description
1 polymer ?
#
loop_
_entity_poly.entity_id
_entity_poly.type
_entity_poly.pdbx_seq_one_letter_code
_entity_poly.pdbx_strand_id
1 'polypeptide(L)'
;GHHAHVVQPIELVEGTPVVWGLGNQLANQAQVPRSDGLLARVTMTEGADGRFTASGIEAVPTWVDTAGGFRVYPASADDVDPAVGPGLRQVLQASWDRTAAVLGTTPTGGVSLAPRP
;
A
#
# COMPACT_ATOMS: atom_id res chain seq x y z
N GLY A 1 -6.50 5.98 -6.30
CA GLY A 1 -7.00 5.54 -7.61
C GLY A 1 -5.97 4.63 -8.23
N HIS A 2 -6.29 4.08 -9.40
CA HIS A 2 -5.33 3.40 -10.27
C HIS A 2 -5.17 4.24 -11.55
N HIS A 3 -4.29 3.85 -12.48
CA HIS A 3 -3.93 4.52 -13.76
C HIS A 3 -2.51 5.11 -13.78
N ALA A 4 -2.05 5.72 -12.69
CA ALA A 4 -0.67 6.23 -12.62
C ALA A 4 0.39 5.11 -12.71
N HIS A 5 -0.01 3.86 -12.44
CA HIS A 5 0.84 2.66 -12.40
C HIS A 5 2.00 2.74 -11.39
N VAL A 6 1.95 3.71 -10.48
CA VAL A 6 2.90 3.89 -9.38
C VAL A 6 2.14 4.26 -8.12
N VAL A 7 2.74 4.00 -6.96
CA VAL A 7 2.25 4.52 -5.70
C VAL A 7 2.41 6.03 -5.68
N GLN A 8 1.41 6.73 -5.15
CA GLN A 8 1.42 8.16 -4.89
C GLN A 8 0.94 8.41 -3.44
N PRO A 9 1.15 9.61 -2.89
CA PRO A 9 0.72 9.93 -1.53
C PRO A 9 -0.77 9.69 -1.26
N ILE A 10 -1.10 9.60 0.02
CA ILE A 10 -2.46 9.68 0.55
C ILE A 10 -2.59 11.02 1.25
N GLU A 11 -3.61 11.81 0.94
CA GLU A 11 -3.80 13.16 1.48
C GLU A 11 -5.21 13.34 2.05
N LEU A 12 -5.41 14.38 2.85
CA LEU A 12 -6.74 14.87 3.22
C LEU A 12 -7.08 16.09 2.37
N VAL A 13 -8.07 15.96 1.50
CA VAL A 13 -8.62 17.07 0.72
C VAL A 13 -9.96 17.45 1.35
N GLU A 14 -10.03 18.65 1.93
CA GLU A 14 -11.22 19.13 2.64
C GLU A 14 -11.73 18.15 3.71
N GLY A 15 -10.79 17.51 4.43
CA GLY A 15 -11.09 16.52 5.47
C GLY A 15 -11.46 15.13 4.94
N THR A 16 -11.50 14.93 3.62
CA THR A 16 -11.75 13.63 2.99
C THR A 16 -10.44 12.97 2.58
N PRO A 17 -10.18 11.71 2.98
CA PRO A 17 -9.00 11.00 2.50
C PRO A 17 -9.05 10.73 0.99
N VAL A 18 -7.98 11.11 0.32
CA VAL A 18 -7.75 10.85 -1.10
C VAL A 18 -6.51 9.99 -1.23
N VAL A 19 -6.72 8.77 -1.70
CA VAL A 19 -5.63 7.89 -2.13
C VAL A 19 -5.39 8.17 -3.61
N TRP A 20 -4.32 8.85 -3.98
CA TRP A 20 -4.12 9.28 -5.37
C TRP A 20 -3.78 8.12 -6.31
N GLY A 21 -2.74 7.36 -5.98
CA GLY A 21 -2.22 6.26 -6.80
C GLY A 21 -1.85 5.05 -5.95
N LEU A 22 -2.52 3.94 -6.18
CA LEU A 22 -2.29 2.66 -5.47
C LEU A 22 -1.22 1.79 -6.16
N GLY A 23 -0.60 2.27 -7.24
CA GLY A 23 0.27 1.44 -8.08
C GLY A 23 -0.50 0.32 -8.79
N ASN A 24 0.24 -0.74 -9.13
CA ASN A 24 -0.31 -1.92 -9.77
C ASN A 24 -0.71 -3.00 -8.74
N GLN A 25 -1.72 -3.78 -9.09
CA GLN A 25 -2.08 -5.03 -8.42
C GLN A 25 -1.72 -6.20 -9.34
N LEU A 26 -2.66 -7.07 -9.70
CA LEU A 26 -2.39 -8.12 -10.68
C LEU A 26 -2.18 -7.50 -12.07
N ALA A 27 -0.92 -7.38 -12.50
CA ALA A 27 -0.53 -6.71 -13.74
C ALA A 27 0.75 -7.31 -14.35
N ASN A 28 0.99 -7.04 -15.64
CA ASN A 28 2.21 -7.45 -16.36
C ASN A 28 3.13 -6.25 -16.63
N GLN A 29 3.50 -5.52 -15.58
CA GLN A 29 4.39 -4.36 -15.65
C GLN A 29 5.60 -4.58 -14.75
N ALA A 30 6.55 -5.39 -15.23
CA ALA A 30 7.68 -5.93 -14.47
C ALA A 30 8.77 -4.92 -14.07
N GLN A 31 8.58 -3.62 -14.30
CA GLN A 31 9.61 -2.60 -14.10
C GLN A 31 9.37 -1.84 -12.79
N VAL A 32 10.34 -1.79 -11.88
CA VAL A 32 10.30 -0.89 -10.71
C VAL A 32 10.21 0.57 -11.17
N PRO A 33 9.37 1.42 -10.56
CA PRO A 33 8.50 1.14 -9.39
C PRO A 33 7.09 0.64 -9.76
N ARG A 34 6.81 0.26 -11.00
CA ARG A 34 5.51 -0.27 -11.44
C ARG A 34 5.21 -1.68 -10.93
N SER A 35 6.21 -2.40 -10.42
CA SER A 35 5.99 -3.64 -9.68
C SER A 35 5.53 -3.41 -8.24
N ASP A 36 5.61 -2.17 -7.75
CA ASP A 36 5.18 -1.81 -6.40
C ASP A 36 3.72 -1.36 -6.43
N GLY A 37 3.01 -1.67 -5.36
CA GLY A 37 1.61 -1.32 -5.18
C GLY A 37 1.30 -1.01 -3.73
N LEU A 38 0.04 -0.70 -3.49
CA LEU A 38 -0.48 -0.36 -2.19
C LEU A 38 -1.90 -0.91 -2.07
N LEU A 39 -2.24 -1.44 -0.89
CA LEU A 39 -3.60 -1.64 -0.43
C LEU A 39 -3.88 -0.62 0.68
N ALA A 40 -5.01 0.08 0.58
CA ALA A 40 -5.46 0.97 1.65
C ALA A 40 -6.50 0.23 2.51
N ARG A 41 -6.14 -0.09 3.75
CA ARG A 41 -7.03 -0.68 4.74
C ARG A 41 -7.68 0.45 5.53
N VAL A 42 -8.96 0.72 5.25
CA VAL A 42 -9.70 1.84 5.83
C VAL A 42 -10.56 1.36 7.00
N THR A 43 -10.38 1.96 8.17
CA THR A 43 -11.27 1.77 9.32
C THR A 43 -12.42 2.76 9.22
N MET A 44 -13.65 2.23 9.20
CA MET A 44 -14.87 3.03 9.20
C MET A 44 -15.52 2.97 10.59
N THR A 45 -15.88 4.13 11.14
CA THR A 45 -16.58 4.22 12.43
C THR A 45 -17.95 4.87 12.24
N GLU A 46 -18.98 4.22 12.81
CA GLU A 46 -20.34 4.76 12.86
C GLU A 46 -20.48 5.78 14.00
N GLY A 47 -20.94 6.97 13.68
CA GLY A 47 -21.24 8.03 14.65
C GLY A 47 -22.62 7.86 15.30
N ALA A 48 -22.88 8.63 16.35
CA ALA A 48 -24.17 8.61 17.06
C ALA A 48 -25.36 9.06 16.18
N ASP A 49 -25.10 9.73 15.06
CA ASP A 49 -26.06 10.13 14.04
C ASP A 49 -26.29 9.07 12.95
N GLY A 50 -25.65 7.89 13.08
CA GLY A 50 -25.72 6.77 12.13
C GLY A 50 -24.85 6.95 10.88
N ARG A 51 -24.01 7.99 10.81
CA ARG A 51 -23.11 8.20 9.66
C ARG A 51 -21.77 7.52 9.87
N PHE A 52 -21.23 6.93 8.81
CA PHE A 52 -19.88 6.36 8.82
C PHE A 52 -18.84 7.40 8.39
N THR A 53 -17.71 7.42 9.11
CA THR A 53 -16.53 8.22 8.77
C THR A 53 -15.29 7.33 8.71
N ALA A 54 -14.35 7.65 7.81
CA ALA A 54 -13.04 7.01 7.80
C ALA A 54 -12.23 7.54 8.99
N SER A 55 -12.02 6.69 10.00
CA SER A 55 -11.35 7.04 11.25
C SER A 55 -9.87 6.65 11.27
N GLY A 56 -9.42 5.86 10.31
CA GLY A 56 -8.02 5.51 10.10
C GLY A 56 -7.79 4.86 8.75
N ILE A 57 -6.57 5.01 8.24
CA ILE A 57 -6.09 4.35 7.03
C ILE A 57 -4.75 3.72 7.33
N GLU A 58 -4.64 2.42 7.14
CA GLU A 58 -3.37 1.71 7.11
C GLU A 58 -2.98 1.44 5.65
N ALA A 59 -1.85 2.01 5.25
CA ALA A 59 -1.20 1.74 3.99
C ALA A 59 -0.43 0.42 4.09
N VAL A 60 -0.83 -0.58 3.31
CA VAL A 60 -0.16 -1.89 3.22
C VAL A 60 0.54 -1.99 1.86
N PRO A 61 1.87 -1.83 1.78
CA PRO A 61 2.59 -1.96 0.52
C PRO A 61 2.41 -3.35 -0.08
N THR A 62 2.43 -3.45 -1.40
CA THR A 62 2.36 -4.72 -2.13
C THR A 62 3.44 -4.78 -3.21
N TRP A 63 3.74 -5.99 -3.67
CA TRP A 63 4.64 -6.22 -4.78
C TRP A 63 4.08 -7.27 -5.73
N VAL A 64 4.24 -7.03 -7.04
CA VAL A 64 3.73 -7.88 -8.11
C VAL A 64 4.86 -8.70 -8.70
N ASP A 65 4.81 -10.00 -8.49
CA ASP A 65 5.72 -10.97 -9.07
C ASP A 65 5.28 -11.37 -10.48
N THR A 66 5.76 -10.65 -11.49
CA THR A 66 5.48 -10.98 -12.89
C THR A 66 6.29 -12.17 -13.40
N ALA A 67 7.37 -12.56 -12.72
CA ALA A 67 8.25 -13.65 -13.16
C ALA A 67 7.81 -15.01 -12.58
N GLY A 68 7.34 -15.03 -11.33
CA GLY A 68 6.86 -16.19 -10.61
C GLY A 68 5.35 -16.43 -10.74
N GLY A 69 4.77 -16.18 -11.91
CA GLY A 69 3.38 -16.56 -12.21
C GLY A 69 2.32 -15.53 -11.80
N PHE A 70 2.65 -14.23 -11.81
CA PHE A 70 1.72 -13.12 -11.59
C PHE A 70 1.06 -13.18 -10.20
N ARG A 71 1.88 -13.17 -9.16
CA ARG A 71 1.41 -13.16 -7.77
C ARG A 71 1.52 -11.76 -7.19
N VAL A 72 0.56 -11.38 -6.35
CA VAL A 72 0.64 -10.16 -5.55
C VAL A 72 0.96 -10.56 -4.12
N TYR A 73 2.06 -10.03 -3.60
CA TYR A 73 2.50 -10.26 -2.24
C TYR A 73 2.26 -9.00 -1.40
N PRO A 74 1.69 -9.12 -0.19
CA PRO A 74 1.77 -8.04 0.76
C PRO A 74 3.23 -7.88 1.21
N ALA A 75 3.72 -6.65 1.19
CA ALA A 75 5.03 -6.28 1.70
C ALA A 75 4.85 -5.67 3.09
N SER A 76 4.30 -6.45 4.03
CA SER A 76 4.02 -6.06 5.42
C SER A 76 4.34 -7.24 6.34
N ALA A 77 4.92 -7.00 7.52
CA ALA A 77 5.24 -8.06 8.47
C ALA A 77 3.99 -8.77 9.01
N ASP A 78 2.87 -8.04 9.11
CA ASP A 78 1.62 -8.57 9.66
C ASP A 78 0.88 -9.47 8.65
N ASP A 79 1.14 -9.28 7.35
CA ASP A 79 0.37 -9.89 6.27
C ASP A 79 1.17 -10.89 5.42
N VAL A 80 2.51 -10.80 5.43
CA VAL A 80 3.36 -11.69 4.63
C VAL A 80 3.35 -13.11 5.20
N ASP A 81 3.27 -14.12 4.32
CA ASP A 81 3.45 -15.51 4.72
C ASP A 81 4.85 -15.69 5.36
N PRO A 82 4.95 -16.14 6.63
CA PRO A 82 6.24 -16.31 7.29
C PRO A 82 7.17 -17.29 6.56
N ALA A 83 6.63 -18.21 5.76
CA ALA A 83 7.38 -19.19 4.99
C ALA A 83 8.09 -18.61 3.75
N VAL A 84 7.91 -17.33 3.41
CA VAL A 84 8.65 -16.73 2.28
C VAL A 84 10.15 -16.83 2.50
N GLY A 85 10.86 -17.25 1.46
CA GLY A 85 12.32 -17.37 1.48
C GLY A 85 13.01 -16.00 1.62
N PRO A 86 14.28 -15.98 2.05
CA PRO A 86 15.02 -14.74 2.31
C PRO A 86 15.13 -13.83 1.08
N GLY A 87 15.26 -14.40 -0.13
CA GLY A 87 15.31 -13.62 -1.38
C GLY A 87 14.02 -12.85 -1.64
N LEU A 88 12.86 -13.50 -1.54
CA LEU A 88 11.57 -12.81 -1.68
C LEU A 88 11.37 -11.78 -0.57
N ARG A 89 11.73 -12.10 0.68
CA ARG A 89 11.66 -11.14 1.79
C ARG A 89 12.43 -9.86 1.51
N GLN A 90 13.63 -9.96 0.95
CA GLN A 90 14.43 -8.78 0.57
C GLN A 90 13.72 -7.93 -0.51
N VAL A 91 13.05 -8.55 -1.47
CA VAL A 91 12.25 -7.84 -2.49
C VAL A 91 11.07 -7.11 -1.87
N LEU A 92 10.35 -7.76 -0.95
CA LEU A 92 9.21 -7.16 -0.24
C LEU A 92 9.65 -5.98 0.63
N GLN A 93 10.75 -6.15 1.36
CA GLN A 93 11.38 -5.07 2.12
C GLN A 93 11.74 -3.86 1.23
N ALA A 94 12.30 -4.11 0.04
CA ALA A 94 12.62 -3.03 -0.89
C ALA A 94 11.37 -2.35 -1.49
N SER A 95 10.28 -3.10 -1.74
CA SER A 95 8.99 -2.52 -2.15
C SER A 95 8.40 -1.66 -1.03
N TRP A 96 8.46 -2.15 0.21
CA TRP A 96 8.05 -1.39 1.40
C TRP A 96 8.86 -0.09 1.50
N ASP A 97 10.19 -0.13 1.40
CA ASP A 97 11.05 1.05 1.53
C ASP A 97 10.73 2.12 0.47
N ARG A 98 10.47 1.72 -0.77
CA ARG A 98 10.07 2.65 -1.85
C ARG A 98 8.69 3.24 -1.62
N THR A 99 7.73 2.42 -1.18
CA THR A 99 6.38 2.89 -0.84
C THR A 99 6.41 3.85 0.35
N ALA A 100 7.19 3.53 1.39
CA ALA A 100 7.40 4.37 2.56
C ALA A 100 8.00 5.73 2.17
N ALA A 101 8.99 5.73 1.27
CA ALA A 101 9.60 6.95 0.78
C ALA A 101 8.58 7.84 0.04
N VAL A 102 7.68 7.26 -0.76
CA VAL A 102 6.59 8.00 -1.42
C VAL A 102 5.59 8.58 -0.42
N LEU A 103 5.10 7.77 0.54
CA LEU A 103 4.14 8.27 1.53
C LEU A 103 4.79 9.33 2.45
N GLY A 104 6.10 9.21 2.70
CA GLY A 104 6.86 10.17 3.47
C GLY A 104 7.04 11.55 2.81
N THR A 105 6.77 11.69 1.50
CA THR A 105 6.81 13.02 0.86
C THR A 105 5.67 13.92 1.31
N THR A 106 4.55 13.31 1.73
CA THR A 106 3.38 14.03 2.24
C THR A 106 2.79 13.29 3.45
N PRO A 107 3.35 13.50 4.65
CA PRO A 107 2.82 12.90 5.86
C PRO A 107 1.39 13.39 6.14
N THR A 108 0.45 12.46 6.25
CA THR A 108 -0.98 12.75 6.42
C THR A 108 -1.49 12.17 7.72
N GLY A 109 -2.12 13.00 8.55
CA GLY A 109 -2.72 12.57 9.81
C GLY A 109 -3.78 11.48 9.59
N GLY A 110 -3.81 10.47 10.46
CA GLY A 110 -4.73 9.33 10.35
C GLY A 110 -4.31 8.27 9.32
N VAL A 111 -3.18 8.47 8.62
CA VAL A 111 -2.57 7.46 7.75
C VAL A 111 -1.37 6.83 8.48
N SER A 112 -1.42 5.52 8.68
CA SER A 112 -0.29 4.70 9.13
C SER A 112 0.28 3.88 7.98
N LEU A 113 1.52 3.43 8.13
CA LEU A 113 2.15 2.46 7.24
C LEU A 113 2.28 1.14 7.98
N ALA A 114 1.85 0.04 7.37
CA ALA A 114 1.96 -1.29 7.93
C ALA A 114 3.43 -1.65 8.23
N PRO A 115 3.73 -2.50 9.23
CA PRO A 115 5.10 -2.78 9.63
C PRO A 115 5.94 -3.40 8.51
N ARG A 116 7.23 -3.07 8.46
CA ARG A 116 8.16 -3.57 7.44
C ARG A 116 8.42 -5.09 7.62
N PRO A 117 8.29 -5.92 6.57
CA PRO A 117 8.47 -7.39 6.62
C PRO A 117 9.93 -7.85 6.76
#